data_AF-A0A166KQT5-F1
#
_entry.id   AF-A0A166KQT5-F1
#
_cell.length_a   1.000
_cell.length_b   1.000
_cell.length_c   1.000
_cell.angle_alpha   90.00
_cell.angle_beta   90.00
_cell.angle_gamma   90.00
#
_symmetry.space_group_name_H-M   'P 1'
#
loop_
_entity.id
_entity.type
_entity.pdbx_description
1 polymer ?
#
loop_
_entity_poly.entity_id
_entity_poly.type
_entity_poly.pdbx_seq_one_letter_code
_entity_poly.pdbx_strand_id
1 'polypeptide(L)'
;MEARLRLANMHGALEELKRFLHLRVQFNKFKIRQITGQTKNVTARLSQATTEKRVVAAAGKYRRHRAAYKALVGADRKGWEKKWKVLKKKHCVGLGDTAIKSLEAME
;
A
#
# COMPACT_ATOMS: atom_id res chain seq x y z
N MET A 1 -23.95 7.98 12.87
CA MET A 1 -23.49 6.58 12.77
C MET A 1 -22.51 6.38 11.60
N GLU A 2 -22.83 6.88 10.41
CA GLU A 2 -22.02 6.66 9.20
C GLU A 2 -20.56 7.18 9.27
N ALA A 3 -20.31 8.35 9.87
CA ALA A 3 -18.95 8.89 9.97
C ALA A 3 -18.00 7.92 10.72
N ARG A 4 -18.46 7.25 11.78
CA ARG A 4 -17.66 6.25 12.51
C ARG A 4 -17.35 5.03 11.65
N LEU A 5 -18.31 4.56 10.85
CA LEU A 5 -18.11 3.48 9.89
C LEU A 5 -17.07 3.85 8.82
N ARG A 6 -17.16 5.06 8.26
CA ARG A 6 -16.18 5.55 7.27
C ARG A 6 -14.78 5.66 7.87
N LEU A 7 -14.66 6.08 9.13
CA LEU A 7 -13.39 6.12 9.85
C LEU A 7 -12.79 4.71 10.03
N ALA A 8 -13.61 3.75 10.46
CA ALA A 8 -13.18 2.35 10.61
C ALA A 8 -12.74 1.75 9.27
N ASN A 9 -13.51 1.97 8.21
CA ASN A 9 -13.15 1.53 6.85
C ASN A 9 -11.87 2.18 6.33
N MET A 10 -11.65 3.46 6.65
CA MET A 10 -10.43 4.16 6.29
C MET A 10 -9.22 3.58 7.04
N HIS A 11 -9.38 3.23 8.32
CA HIS A 11 -8.33 2.55 9.09
C HIS A 11 -8.05 1.14 8.56
N GLY A 12 -9.08 0.34 8.32
CA GLY A 12 -8.94 -1.01 7.75
C GLY A 12 -8.27 -1.01 6.38
N ALA A 13 -8.63 -0.06 5.49
CA ALA A 13 -7.97 0.09 4.20
C ALA A 13 -6.48 0.48 4.32
N LEU A 14 -6.11 1.23 5.37
CA LEU A 14 -4.72 1.59 5.63
C LEU A 14 -3.91 0.39 6.13
N GLU A 15 -4.48 -0.42 7.03
CA GLU A 15 -3.83 -1.65 7.50
C GLU A 15 -3.70 -2.69 6.37
N GLU A 16 -4.73 -2.82 5.52
CA GLU A 16 -4.69 -3.64 4.30
C GLU A 16 -3.56 -3.17 3.36
N LEU A 17 -3.43 -1.86 3.15
CA LEU A 17 -2.34 -1.29 2.35
C LEU A 17 -0.96 -1.62 2.95
N LYS A 18 -0.77 -1.45 4.26
CA LYS A 18 0.51 -1.78 4.93
C LYS A 18 0.87 -3.25 4.74
N ARG A 19 -0.11 -4.16 4.89
CA ARG A 19 0.10 -5.59 4.69
C ARG A 19 0.55 -5.91 3.26
N PHE A 20 -0.08 -5.30 2.26
CA PHE A 20 0.32 -5.50 0.86
C PHE A 20 1.69 -4.90 0.53
N LEU A 21 2.04 -3.75 1.11
CA LEU A 21 3.38 -3.18 0.97
C LEU A 21 4.45 -4.08 1.60
N HIS A 22 4.16 -4.67 2.76
CA HIS A 22 5.07 -5.65 3.37
C HIS A 22 5.22 -6.89 2.48
N LEU A 23 4.11 -7.41 1.95
CA LEU A 23 4.13 -8.56 1.06
C LEU A 23 4.91 -8.29 -0.23
N ARG A 24 4.80 -7.08 -0.80
CA ARG A 24 5.58 -6.66 -1.97
C ARG A 24 7.08 -6.74 -1.69
N VAL A 25 7.53 -6.23 -0.54
CA VAL A 25 8.94 -6.30 -0.13
C VAL A 25 9.41 -7.76 -0.03
N GLN A 26 8.60 -8.65 0.55
CA GLN A 26 8.97 -10.07 0.66
C GLN A 26 9.06 -10.76 -0.70
N PHE A 27 8.12 -10.48 -1.62
CA PHE A 27 8.22 -11.03 -2.97
C PHE A 27 9.40 -10.47 -3.77
N ASN A 28 9.77 -9.20 -3.55
CA ASN A 28 10.98 -8.62 -4.14
C ASN A 28 12.24 -9.35 -3.66
N LYS A 29 12.37 -9.58 -2.34
CA LYS A 29 13.47 -10.39 -1.78
C LYS A 29 13.47 -11.82 -2.32
N PHE A 30 12.29 -12.44 -2.45
CA PHE A 30 12.17 -13.79 -2.98
C PHE A 30 12.57 -13.87 -4.46
N LYS A 31 12.16 -12.90 -5.29
CA LYS A 31 12.59 -12.77 -6.70
C LYS A 31 14.11 -12.73 -6.80
N ILE A 32 14.76 -11.86 -6.04
CA ILE A 32 16.23 -11.69 -6.06
C ILE A 32 16.94 -13.01 -5.70
N ARG A 33 16.45 -13.72 -4.67
CA ARG A 33 17.00 -15.03 -4.29
C ARG A 33 16.82 -16.13 -5.34
N GLN A 34 15.92 -15.94 -6.31
CA GLN A 34 15.55 -16.94 -7.31
C GLN A 34 15.87 -16.43 -8.73
N ILE A 35 16.91 -15.61 -8.90
CA ILE A 35 17.35 -15.11 -10.21
C ILE A 35 17.70 -16.26 -11.16
N THR A 36 18.29 -17.35 -10.65
CA THR A 36 18.73 -18.49 -11.47
C THR A 36 17.62 -19.52 -11.77
N GLY A 37 16.53 -19.53 -11.01
CA GLY A 37 15.45 -20.52 -11.16
C GLY A 37 14.26 -19.97 -11.94
N GLN A 38 14.13 -20.33 -13.22
CA GLN A 38 13.08 -19.82 -14.12
C GLN A 38 11.66 -19.91 -13.53
N THR A 39 11.21 -21.11 -13.11
CA THR A 39 9.84 -21.30 -12.60
C THR A 39 9.56 -20.48 -11.34
N LYS A 40 10.50 -20.47 -10.38
CA LYS A 40 10.34 -19.73 -9.12
C LYS A 40 10.38 -18.22 -9.37
N ASN A 41 11.18 -17.76 -10.33
CA ASN A 41 11.22 -16.36 -10.75
C ASN A 41 9.90 -15.91 -11.39
N VAL A 42 9.34 -16.72 -12.30
CA VAL A 42 8.04 -16.43 -12.94
C VAL A 42 6.93 -16.34 -11.89
N THR A 43 6.85 -17.29 -10.96
CA THR A 43 5.89 -17.25 -9.85
C THR A 43 6.06 -16.01 -8.97
N ALA A 44 7.30 -15.61 -8.68
CA ALA A 44 7.60 -14.40 -7.92
C ALA A 44 7.08 -13.15 -8.65
N ARG A 45 7.33 -13.03 -9.97
CA ARG A 45 6.86 -11.91 -10.79
C ARG A 45 5.33 -11.83 -10.87
N LEU A 46 4.65 -12.96 -11.06
CA LEU A 46 3.19 -13.02 -11.05
C LEU A 46 2.61 -12.59 -9.70
N SER A 47 3.24 -13.01 -8.60
CA SER A 47 2.85 -12.63 -7.24
C SER A 47 3.09 -11.15 -6.95
N GLN A 48 4.19 -10.58 -7.47
CA GLN A 48 4.47 -9.14 -7.41
C GLN A 48 3.40 -8.34 -8.16
N ALA A 49 3.09 -8.72 -9.41
CA ALA A 49 2.08 -8.05 -10.23
C ALA A 49 0.70 -8.07 -9.56
N THR A 50 0.33 -9.21 -8.96
CA THR A 50 -0.93 -9.36 -8.20
C THR A 50 -0.93 -8.48 -6.96
N THR A 51 0.19 -8.42 -6.23
CA THR A 51 0.33 -7.58 -5.04
C THR A 51 0.26 -6.10 -5.39
N GLU A 52 0.85 -5.68 -6.50
CA GLU A 52 0.78 -4.28 -6.96
C GLU A 52 -0.67 -3.85 -7.27
N LYS A 53 -1.44 -4.71 -7.96
CA LYS A 53 -2.88 -4.48 -8.17
C LYS A 53 -3.63 -4.31 -6.84
N ARG A 54 -3.29 -5.12 -5.83
CA ARG A 54 -3.87 -5.04 -4.49
C ARG A 54 -3.49 -3.76 -3.75
N VAL A 55 -2.23 -3.31 -3.87
CA VAL A 55 -1.76 -2.01 -3.33
C VAL A 55 -2.56 -0.85 -3.93
N VAL A 56 -2.72 -0.82 -5.26
CA VAL A 56 -3.50 0.21 -5.95
C VAL A 56 -4.96 0.18 -5.51
N ALA A 57 -5.57 -1.00 -5.39
CA ALA A 57 -6.94 -1.15 -4.94
C ALA A 57 -7.15 -0.67 -3.49
N ALA A 58 -6.27 -1.07 -2.56
CA ALA A 58 -6.33 -0.65 -1.16
C ALA A 58 -6.11 0.87 -1.00
N ALA A 59 -5.14 1.43 -1.72
CA ALA A 59 -4.92 2.87 -1.78
C ALA A 59 -6.14 3.62 -2.33
N GLY A 60 -6.80 3.07 -3.36
CA GLY A 60 -8.05 3.58 -3.90
C GLY A 60 -9.20 3.56 -2.88
N LYS A 61 -9.40 2.42 -2.18
CA LYS A 61 -10.39 2.29 -1.10
C LYS A 61 -10.17 3.35 -0.01
N TYR A 62 -8.93 3.51 0.46
CA TYR A 62 -8.58 4.53 1.46
C TYR A 62 -8.98 5.93 1.00
N ARG A 63 -8.61 6.32 -0.22
CA ARG A 63 -8.94 7.65 -0.78
C ARG A 63 -10.44 7.88 -0.87
N ARG A 64 -11.21 6.87 -1.31
CA ARG A 64 -12.69 6.94 -1.36
C ARG A 64 -13.29 7.12 0.03
N HIS A 65 -12.87 6.32 1.00
CA HIS A 65 -13.37 6.44 2.38
C HIS A 65 -12.98 7.76 3.03
N ARG A 66 -11.77 8.28 2.75
CA ARG A 66 -11.34 9.60 3.20
C ARG A 66 -12.20 10.72 2.61
N ALA A 67 -12.49 10.67 1.32
CA ALA A 67 -13.34 11.67 0.67
C ALA A 67 -14.76 11.65 1.25
N ALA A 68 -15.35 10.48 1.43
CA ALA A 68 -16.66 10.32 2.07
C ALA A 68 -16.66 10.81 3.53
N TYR A 69 -15.63 10.48 4.31
CA TYR A 69 -15.49 10.97 5.68
C TYR A 69 -15.35 12.50 5.73
N LYS A 70 -14.60 13.09 4.79
CA LYS A 70 -14.47 14.55 4.66
C LYS A 70 -15.81 15.23 4.38
N ALA A 71 -16.61 14.66 3.48
CA ALA A 71 -17.94 15.20 3.16
C ALA A 71 -18.88 15.17 4.38
N LEU A 72 -18.80 14.15 5.23
CA LEU A 72 -19.67 14.02 6.41
C LEU A 72 -19.23 14.87 7.61
N VAL A 73 -17.93 14.95 7.89
CA VAL A 73 -17.41 15.59 9.12
C VAL A 73 -16.99 17.05 8.88
N GLY A 74 -16.75 17.41 7.62
CA GLY A 74 -16.15 18.68 7.24
C GLY A 74 -14.63 18.68 7.40
N ALA A 75 -14.00 19.71 6.84
CA ALA A 75 -12.57 19.92 6.96
C ALA A 75 -12.20 20.24 8.42
N ASP A 76 -11.12 19.60 8.89
CA ASP A 76 -10.35 19.93 10.10
C ASP A 76 -11.09 20.14 11.45
N ARG A 77 -12.39 19.84 11.55
CA ARG A 77 -13.22 20.08 12.76
C ARG A 77 -12.71 19.44 14.06
N LYS A 78 -11.83 18.44 13.97
CA LYS A 78 -11.21 17.71 15.09
C LYS A 78 -9.74 17.32 14.83
N GLY A 79 -9.03 18.00 13.93
CA GLY A 79 -7.64 17.66 13.60
C GLY A 79 -7.44 16.31 12.89
N TRP A 80 -8.52 15.68 12.43
CA TRP A 80 -8.47 14.35 11.83
C TRP A 80 -7.64 14.32 10.54
N GLU A 81 -7.56 15.43 9.80
CA GLU A 81 -6.75 15.52 8.58
C GLU A 81 -5.25 15.36 8.86
N LYS A 82 -4.78 15.73 10.07
CA LYS A 82 -3.38 15.53 10.49
C LYS A 82 -3.07 14.06 10.73
N LYS A 83 -4.01 13.32 11.34
CA LYS A 83 -3.87 11.89 11.64
C LYS A 83 -4.05 11.01 10.39
N TRP A 84 -4.99 11.36 9.52
CA TRP A 84 -5.31 10.63 8.30
C TRP A 84 -5.02 11.47 7.04
N LYS A 85 -3.71 11.59 6.75
CA LYS A 85 -3.17 12.39 5.65
C LYS A 85 -3.60 11.86 4.28
N VAL A 86 -3.62 12.74 3.28
CA VAL A 86 -3.84 12.36 1.89
C VAL A 86 -2.72 11.41 1.43
N LEU A 87 -3.12 10.24 0.94
CA LEU A 87 -2.20 9.24 0.44
C LEU A 87 -1.75 9.61 -0.97
N LYS A 88 -0.50 10.07 -1.11
CA LYS A 88 0.17 10.31 -2.39
C LYS A 88 0.79 9.01 -2.90
N LYS A 89 1.04 8.91 -4.22
CA LYS A 89 1.72 7.75 -4.82
C LYS A 89 3.08 7.45 -4.14
N LYS A 90 3.82 8.50 -3.78
CA LYS A 90 5.09 8.41 -3.03
C LYS A 90 4.99 7.80 -1.63
N HIS A 91 3.79 7.74 -1.04
CA HIS A 91 3.58 7.08 0.25
C HIS A 91 3.28 5.57 0.10
N CYS A 92 3.03 5.10 -1.12
CA CYS A 92 2.75 3.69 -1.42
C CYS A 92 4.05 2.93 -1.75
N VAL A 93 5.09 3.16 -0.94
CA VAL A 93 6.40 2.52 -1.05
C VAL A 93 6.58 1.57 0.12
N GLY A 94 7.13 0.37 -0.12
CA GLY A 94 7.49 -0.56 0.94
C GLY A 94 8.74 -0.05 1.65
N LEU A 95 8.83 -0.27 2.95
CA LEU A 95 9.98 0.14 3.78
C LEU A 95 11.33 -0.39 3.24
N GLY A 96 11.32 -1.53 2.53
CA GLY A 96 12.50 -2.09 1.89
C GLY A 96 12.66 -1.76 0.41
N ASP A 97 11.69 -1.12 -0.25
CA ASP A 97 11.73 -0.93 -1.71
C ASP A 97 12.80 0.07 -2.15
N THR A 98 13.09 1.08 -1.34
CA THR A 98 14.21 2.02 -1.59
C THR A 98 15.55 1.32 -1.45
N ALA A 99 15.73 0.48 -0.42
CA ALA A 99 16.94 -0.32 -0.24
C ALA A 99 17.11 -1.38 -1.34
N ILE A 100 16.01 -2.00 -1.77
CA ILE A 100 16.01 -2.98 -2.87
C ILE A 100 16.31 -2.29 -4.21
N LYS A 101 15.75 -1.10 -4.47
CA LYS A 101 16.09 -0.32 -5.67
C LYS A 101 17.56 0.05 -5.73
N SER A 102 18.18 0.38 -4.60
CA SER A 102 19.63 0.65 -4.54
C SER A 102 20.45 -0.61 -4.82
N LEU A 103 20.02 -1.79 -4.35
CA LEU A 103 20.67 -3.06 -4.68
C LEU A 103 20.53 -3.42 -6.17
N GLU A 104 19.34 -3.26 -6.76
CA GLU A 104 19.11 -3.51 -8.21
C GLU A 104 19.88 -2.52 -9.12
N ALA A 105 20.29 -1.35 -8.61
CA ALA A 105 21.05 -0.35 -9.38
C ALA A 105 22.58 -0.52 -9.31
N MET A 106 23.06 -1.45 -8.48
CA MET A 106 24.48 -1.77 -8.33
C MET A 106 24.88 -3.05 -9.09
N GLU A 107 23.93 -3.82 -9.58
CA GLU A 107 24.13 -4.94 -10.53
C GLU A 107 24.04 -4.43 -11.98
#